data_AF-A0AAW3ZSY6-F1
#
_entry.id   AF-A0AAW3ZSY6-F1
#
_cell.length_a   1.000
_cell.length_b   1.000
_cell.length_c   1.000
_cell.angle_alpha   90.00
_cell.angle_beta   90.00
_cell.angle_gamma   90.00
#
_symmetry.space_group_name_H-M   'P 1'
#
loop_
_entity.id
_entity.type
_entity.pdbx_description
1 polymer ?
#
loop_
_entity_poly.entity_id
_entity_poly.type
_entity_poly.pdbx_seq_one_letter_code
_entity_poly.pdbx_strand_id
1 'polypeptide(L)'
;MKIINSFFVGFLFVLAPIFTLFAGLKVNYFDHYGIDEYFNAIFIHNVPILWLAPLYLFVGYAFLYSKFRKFFRAFYVIVLLFSLLSWLPAIGLNVGERIFAEPDYDEFIQDSDSGVKTVNFRPLYKTKDTIYVIKNKGDYAVKIKRNK
;
A
#
# COMPACT_ATOMS: atom_id res chain seq x y z
N MET A 1 1.53 18.88 -28.85
CA MET A 1 0.98 19.32 -27.54
C MET A 1 -0.04 18.34 -26.93
N LYS A 2 -0.95 17.71 -27.70
CA LYS A 2 -2.00 16.83 -27.12
C LYS A 2 -1.45 15.68 -26.27
N ILE A 3 -0.41 14.98 -26.74
CA ILE A 3 0.21 13.84 -26.04
C ILE A 3 0.82 14.29 -24.70
N ILE A 4 1.57 15.40 -24.71
CA ILE A 4 2.20 15.97 -23.51
C ILE A 4 1.14 16.37 -22.49
N ASN A 5 0.08 17.06 -22.92
CA ASN A 5 -1.03 17.45 -22.03
C ASN A 5 -1.75 16.22 -21.47
N SER A 6 -2.01 15.21 -22.30
CA SER A 6 -2.58 13.93 -21.82
C SER A 6 -1.67 13.28 -20.79
N PHE A 7 -0.36 13.25 -21.02
CA PHE A 7 0.57 12.66 -20.08
C PHE A 7 0.50 13.35 -18.70
N PHE A 8 0.64 14.67 -18.64
CA PHE A 8 0.65 15.40 -17.36
C PHE A 8 -0.70 15.38 -16.64
N VAL A 9 -1.81 15.53 -17.38
CA VAL A 9 -3.15 15.40 -16.79
C VAL A 9 -3.32 13.97 -16.26
N GLY A 10 -3.02 12.96 -17.07
CA GLY A 10 -3.15 11.58 -16.61
C GLY A 10 -2.22 11.23 -15.45
N PHE A 11 -1.00 11.76 -15.43
CA PHE A 11 -0.06 11.60 -14.32
C PHE A 11 -0.70 12.08 -13.01
N LEU A 12 -1.22 13.31 -13.00
CA LEU A 12 -1.86 13.88 -11.83
C LEU A 12 -3.11 13.10 -11.41
N PHE A 13 -3.98 12.77 -12.37
CA PHE A 13 -5.25 12.10 -12.09
C PHE A 13 -5.10 10.60 -11.79
N VAL A 14 -4.06 9.91 -12.26
CA VAL A 14 -3.81 8.51 -11.86
C VAL A 14 -3.17 8.47 -10.47
N LEU A 15 -2.25 9.38 -10.18
CA LEU A 15 -1.55 9.37 -8.90
C LEU A 15 -2.46 9.81 -7.74
N ALA A 16 -3.34 10.79 -7.92
CA ALA A 16 -4.21 11.28 -6.86
C ALA A 16 -4.98 10.17 -6.06
N PRO A 17 -5.71 9.24 -6.70
CA PRO A 17 -6.39 8.17 -5.97
C PRO A 17 -5.43 7.16 -5.34
N ILE A 18 -4.25 6.92 -5.95
CA ILE A 18 -3.23 6.02 -5.38
C ILE A 18 -2.62 6.66 -4.14
N PHE A 19 -2.23 7.94 -4.19
CA PHE A 19 -1.74 8.69 -3.03
C PHE A 19 -2.78 8.71 -1.92
N THR A 20 -4.04 8.98 -2.25
CA THR A 20 -5.13 9.00 -1.27
C THR A 20 -5.30 7.67 -0.57
N LEU A 21 -5.26 6.56 -1.34
CA LEU A 21 -5.33 5.20 -0.81
C LEU A 21 -4.16 4.92 0.14
N PHE A 22 -2.93 5.12 -0.32
CA PHE A 22 -1.74 4.84 0.48
C PHE A 22 -1.64 5.72 1.72
N ALA A 23 -2.13 6.97 1.66
CA ALA A 23 -2.14 7.85 2.82
C ALA A 23 -3.11 7.34 3.89
N GLY A 24 -4.29 6.86 3.49
CA GLY A 24 -5.23 6.21 4.40
C GLY A 24 -4.65 4.93 5.00
N LEU A 25 -3.96 4.11 4.19
CA LEU A 25 -3.28 2.91 4.68
C LEU A 25 -2.14 3.24 5.66
N LYS A 26 -1.38 4.31 5.43
CA LYS A 26 -0.34 4.74 6.38
C LYS A 26 -0.95 4.97 7.77
N VAL A 27 -2.05 5.73 7.83
CA VAL A 27 -2.70 6.10 9.09
C VAL A 27 -3.42 4.92 9.74
N ASN A 28 -4.12 4.08 8.96
CA ASN A 28 -5.04 3.09 9.52
C ASN A 28 -4.47 1.66 9.59
N TYR A 29 -3.42 1.35 8.83
CA TYR A 29 -2.77 0.04 8.84
C TYR A 29 -1.37 0.11 9.44
N PHE A 30 -0.49 0.93 8.87
CA PHE A 30 0.90 0.98 9.31
C PHE A 30 1.02 1.57 10.72
N ASP A 31 0.35 2.68 11.01
CA ASP A 31 0.37 3.29 12.35
C ASP A 31 -0.36 2.43 13.39
N HIS A 32 -1.40 1.71 12.98
CA HIS A 32 -2.10 0.76 13.85
C HIS A 32 -1.15 -0.30 14.40
N TYR A 33 -0.28 -0.85 13.56
CA TYR A 33 0.73 -1.83 13.96
C TYR A 33 2.06 -1.22 14.43
N GLY A 34 2.16 0.11 14.54
CA GLY A 34 3.40 0.79 14.96
C GLY A 34 4.56 0.66 13.96
N ILE A 35 4.27 0.49 12.66
CA ILE A 35 5.29 0.41 11.61
C ILE A 35 5.75 1.82 11.25
N ASP A 36 6.92 2.21 11.76
CA ASP A 36 7.53 3.53 11.57
C ASP A 36 8.33 3.64 10.25
N GLU A 37 7.66 3.44 9.12
CA GLU A 37 8.21 3.69 7.78
C GLU A 37 7.65 5.00 7.21
N TYR A 38 8.49 5.79 6.56
CA TYR A 38 8.03 7.02 5.91
C TYR A 38 7.04 6.69 4.79
N PHE A 39 6.01 7.54 4.65
CA PHE A 39 5.01 7.41 3.59
C PHE A 39 5.67 7.25 2.20
N ASN A 40 6.71 8.04 1.91
CA ASN A 40 7.41 7.98 0.63
C ASN A 40 8.08 6.62 0.38
N ALA A 41 8.64 6.00 1.42
CA ALA A 41 9.27 4.68 1.30
C ALA A 41 8.22 3.61 0.99
N ILE A 42 7.10 3.62 1.72
CA ILE A 42 5.96 2.73 1.47
C ILE A 42 5.43 2.94 0.04
N PHE A 43 5.24 4.19 -0.37
CA PHE A 43 4.69 4.51 -1.69
C PHE A 43 5.61 4.05 -2.83
N ILE A 44 6.91 4.39 -2.78
CA ILE A 44 7.86 4.06 -3.85
C ILE A 44 8.10 2.55 -3.95
N HIS A 45 8.13 1.84 -2.83
CA HIS A 45 8.33 0.39 -2.84
C HIS A 45 7.15 -0.39 -3.39
N ASN A 46 5.93 0.16 -3.31
CA ASN A 46 4.71 -0.56 -3.66
C ASN A 46 4.04 -0.05 -4.94
N VAL A 47 4.38 1.17 -5.41
CA VAL A 47 3.78 1.77 -6.60
C VAL A 47 4.82 1.83 -7.72
N PRO A 48 4.64 1.07 -8.82
CA PRO A 48 5.55 1.09 -9.95
C PRO A 48 5.29 2.33 -10.85
N ILE A 49 5.67 3.52 -10.39
CA ILE A 49 5.34 4.83 -11.00
C ILE A 49 5.69 4.88 -12.50
N LEU A 50 6.82 4.30 -12.91
CA LEU A 50 7.27 4.30 -14.31
C LEU A 50 6.41 3.39 -15.20
N TRP A 51 5.95 2.26 -14.68
CA TRP A 51 5.12 1.30 -15.42
C TRP A 51 3.69 1.81 -15.66
N LEU A 52 3.27 2.84 -14.91
CA LEU A 52 1.98 3.50 -15.08
C LEU A 52 1.98 4.52 -16.23
N ALA A 53 3.11 4.77 -16.91
CA ALA A 53 3.19 5.73 -18.01
C ALA A 53 2.14 5.55 -19.13
N PRO A 54 1.83 4.32 -19.61
CA PRO A 54 0.75 4.11 -20.57
C PRO A 54 -0.63 4.49 -19.99
N LEU A 55 -0.84 4.22 -18.70
CA LEU A 55 -2.08 4.56 -18.02
C LEU A 55 -2.25 6.08 -17.89
N TYR A 56 -1.16 6.83 -17.64
CA TYR A 56 -1.19 8.29 -17.65
C TYR A 56 -1.65 8.80 -19.02
N LEU A 57 -1.05 8.33 -20.11
CA LEU A 57 -1.48 8.75 -21.45
C LEU A 57 -2.95 8.43 -21.71
N PHE A 58 -3.39 7.21 -21.37
CA PHE A 58 -4.77 6.79 -21.57
C PHE A 58 -5.76 7.64 -20.77
N VAL A 59 -5.55 7.79 -19.47
CA VAL A 59 -6.45 8.55 -18.59
C VAL A 59 -6.50 10.00 -18.99
N GLY A 60 -5.36 10.66 -19.22
CA GLY A 60 -5.37 12.05 -19.62
C GLY A 60 -6.01 12.28 -21.00
N TYR A 61 -5.80 11.36 -21.95
CA TYR A 61 -6.51 11.42 -23.22
C TYR A 61 -8.02 11.24 -23.06
N ALA A 62 -8.44 10.27 -22.24
CA ALA A 62 -9.84 10.00 -21.93
C ALA A 62 -10.53 11.21 -21.28
N PHE A 63 -9.81 11.94 -20.43
CA PHE A 63 -10.31 13.13 -19.74
C PHE A 63 -10.44 14.37 -20.62
N LEU A 64 -9.49 14.57 -21.53
CA LEU A 64 -9.39 15.79 -22.33
C LEU A 64 -10.07 15.66 -23.69
N TYR A 65 -9.87 14.55 -24.39
CA TYR A 65 -10.13 14.44 -25.83
C TYR A 65 -11.15 13.37 -26.21
N SER A 66 -11.48 12.43 -25.33
CA SER A 66 -12.49 11.40 -25.63
C SER A 66 -13.89 11.98 -25.78
N LYS A 67 -14.67 11.41 -26.73
CA LYS A 67 -16.10 11.70 -26.89
C LYS A 67 -16.90 11.42 -25.61
N PHE A 68 -16.45 10.44 -24.82
CA PHE A 68 -17.10 10.01 -23.56
C PHE A 68 -16.48 10.62 -22.30
N ARG A 69 -15.79 11.77 -22.41
CA ARG A 69 -15.09 12.42 -21.27
C ARG A 69 -15.93 12.55 -19.99
N LYS A 70 -17.23 12.79 -20.10
CA LYS A 70 -18.13 12.91 -18.93
C LYS A 70 -18.21 11.60 -18.15
N PHE A 71 -18.32 10.47 -18.86
CA PHE A 71 -18.35 9.16 -18.26
C PHE A 71 -17.03 8.84 -17.57
N PHE A 72 -15.89 9.07 -18.23
CA PHE A 72 -14.56 8.85 -17.61
C PHE A 72 -14.34 9.70 -16.36
N ARG A 73 -14.79 10.96 -16.36
CA ARG A 73 -14.73 11.82 -15.17
C ARG A 73 -15.61 11.31 -14.04
N ALA A 74 -16.84 10.87 -14.34
CA ALA A 74 -17.73 10.29 -13.33
C ALA A 74 -17.15 9.00 -12.73
N PHE A 75 -16.63 8.11 -13.59
CA PHE A 75 -15.93 6.90 -13.15
C PHE A 75 -14.73 7.22 -12.25
N TYR A 76 -13.94 8.24 -12.61
CA TYR A 76 -12.82 8.69 -11.78
C TYR A 76 -13.26 9.19 -10.41
N VAL A 77 -14.34 9.97 -10.33
CA VAL A 77 -14.87 10.43 -9.04
C VAL A 77 -15.23 9.23 -8.16
N ILE A 78 -15.85 8.20 -8.75
CA ILE A 78 -16.15 6.95 -8.05
C ILE A 78 -14.87 6.29 -7.53
N VAL A 79 -13.84 6.14 -8.36
CA VAL A 79 -12.54 5.58 -7.95
C VAL A 79 -11.92 6.38 -6.80
N LEU A 80 -11.95 7.72 -6.88
CA LEU A 80 -11.43 8.58 -5.83
C LEU A 80 -12.20 8.43 -4.51
N LEU A 81 -13.53 8.31 -4.57
CA LEU A 81 -14.36 8.04 -3.39
C LEU A 81 -14.03 6.67 -2.78
N PHE A 82 -13.83 5.63 -3.60
CA PHE A 82 -13.38 4.33 -3.10
C PHE A 82 -11.99 4.41 -2.45
N SER A 83 -11.04 5.17 -3.02
CA SER A 83 -9.74 5.41 -2.39
C SER A 83 -9.86 6.11 -1.03
N LEU A 84 -10.79 7.07 -0.90
CA LEU A 84 -11.05 7.76 0.37
C LEU A 84 -11.58 6.82 1.47
N LEU A 85 -12.23 5.70 1.12
CA LEU A 85 -12.68 4.73 2.12
C LEU A 85 -11.54 4.14 2.94
N SER A 86 -10.30 4.13 2.42
CA SER A 86 -9.12 3.70 3.19
C SER A 86 -8.82 4.57 4.41
N TRP A 87 -9.40 5.77 4.48
CA TRP A 87 -9.29 6.67 5.64
C TRP A 87 -10.21 6.27 6.79
N LEU A 88 -11.18 5.38 6.55
CA LEU A 88 -11.99 4.81 7.62
C LEU A 88 -11.21 3.70 8.32
N PRO A 89 -11.05 3.72 9.67
CA PRO A 89 -10.15 2.81 10.39
C PRO A 89 -10.36 1.32 10.06
N ALA A 90 -11.60 0.84 10.13
CA ALA A 90 -11.90 -0.57 9.87
C ALA A 90 -11.63 -0.98 8.41
N ILE A 91 -11.83 -0.07 7.45
CA ILE A 91 -11.60 -0.36 6.03
C ILE A 91 -10.11 -0.27 5.72
N GLY A 92 -9.43 0.78 6.17
CA GLY A 92 -7.99 0.96 5.98
C GLY A 92 -7.19 -0.19 6.55
N LEU A 93 -7.54 -0.66 7.75
CA LEU A 93 -6.90 -1.83 8.37
C LEU A 93 -7.11 -3.10 7.52
N ASN A 94 -8.36 -3.43 7.17
CA ASN A 94 -8.68 -4.60 6.36
C ASN A 94 -8.02 -4.58 4.97
N VAL A 95 -8.02 -3.42 4.31
CA VAL A 95 -7.38 -3.27 3.00
C VAL A 95 -5.87 -3.41 3.13
N GLY A 96 -5.27 -2.80 4.16
CA GLY A 96 -3.84 -2.94 4.44
C GLY A 96 -3.44 -4.38 4.74
N GLU A 97 -4.21 -5.10 5.56
CA GLU A 97 -3.96 -6.52 5.84
C GLU A 97 -4.00 -7.36 4.57
N ARG A 98 -4.95 -7.12 3.67
CA ARG A 98 -5.05 -7.86 2.41
C ARG A 98 -3.93 -7.55 1.41
N ILE A 99 -3.40 -6.33 1.45
CA ILE A 99 -2.36 -5.89 0.52
C ILE A 99 -0.96 -6.30 1.01
N PHE A 100 -0.70 -6.21 2.32
CA PHE A 100 0.65 -6.30 2.87
C PHE A 100 0.89 -7.49 3.79
N ALA A 101 -0.13 -7.99 4.51
CA ALA A 101 0.07 -9.09 5.44
C ALA A 101 0.24 -10.40 4.66
N GLU A 102 1.14 -11.24 5.17
CA GLU A 102 1.39 -12.57 4.63
C GLU A 102 0.87 -13.66 5.57
N PRO A 103 0.74 -14.91 5.10
CA PRO A 103 0.38 -16.03 5.96
C PRO A 103 1.36 -16.19 7.13
N ASP A 104 0.81 -16.62 8.26
CA ASP A 104 1.58 -16.88 9.47
C ASP A 104 2.61 -17.99 9.21
N TYR A 105 3.77 -17.87 9.84
CA TYR A 105 4.78 -18.91 9.84
C TYR A 105 5.27 -19.19 11.26
N ASP A 106 5.60 -20.46 11.52
CA ASP A 106 6.15 -20.88 12.79
C ASP A 106 7.67 -20.93 12.71
N GLU A 107 8.35 -20.26 13.65
CA GLU A 107 9.78 -20.41 13.85
C GLU A 107 10.05 -21.06 15.21
N PHE A 108 10.95 -22.06 15.20
CA PHE A 108 11.43 -22.71 16.41
C PHE A 108 12.59 -21.89 16.98
N ILE A 109 12.32 -21.19 18.09
CA ILE A 109 13.36 -20.46 18.80
C ILE A 109 13.84 -21.35 19.95
N GLN A 110 15.13 -21.63 19.98
CA GLN A 110 15.77 -22.36 21.07
C GLN A 110 16.11 -21.36 22.18
N ASP A 111 15.34 -21.42 23.27
CA ASP A 111 15.50 -20.56 24.44
C ASP A 111 16.47 -21.24 25.43
N SER A 112 17.57 -20.57 25.77
CA SER A 112 18.69 -21.18 26.53
C SER A 112 18.29 -21.69 27.91
N ASP A 113 17.18 -21.21 28.49
CA ASP A 113 16.71 -21.59 29.83
C ASP A 113 15.46 -22.49 29.85
N SER A 114 14.75 -22.70 28.73
CA SER A 114 13.42 -23.39 28.77
C SER A 114 13.07 -24.28 27.57
N GLY A 115 14.03 -24.62 26.72
CA GLY A 115 13.84 -25.56 25.60
C GLY A 115 13.38 -24.89 24.31
N VAL A 116 12.89 -25.68 23.36
CA VAL A 116 12.42 -25.17 22.06
C VAL A 116 10.99 -24.64 22.20
N LYS A 117 10.80 -23.34 22.00
CA LYS A 117 9.48 -22.71 21.93
C LYS A 117 9.12 -22.44 20.47
N THR A 118 7.98 -22.94 20.03
CA THR A 118 7.38 -22.55 18.75
C THR A 118 6.77 -21.16 18.92
N VAL A 119 7.33 -20.17 18.23
CA VAL A 119 6.77 -18.83 18.18
C VAL A 119 6.15 -18.62 16.81
N ASN A 120 4.84 -18.39 16.80
CA ASN A 120 4.12 -18.03 15.58
C ASN A 120 4.36 -16.54 15.28
N PHE A 121 4.80 -16.28 14.05
CA PHE A 121 5.04 -14.94 13.52
C PHE A 121 4.04 -14.65 12.41
N ARG A 122 3.36 -13.50 12.52
CA ARG A 122 2.52 -12.94 11.46
C ARG A 122 3.27 -11.82 10.75
N PRO A 123 3.72 -11.99 9.50
CA PRO A 123 4.37 -10.92 8.75
C PRO A 123 3.35 -9.89 8.30
N LEU A 124 3.59 -8.63 8.66
CA LEU A 124 2.69 -7.51 8.33
C LEU A 124 3.20 -6.67 7.16
N TYR A 125 4.51 -6.54 7.02
CA TYR A 125 5.08 -5.76 5.92
C TYR A 125 6.52 -6.19 5.66
N LYS A 126 6.87 -6.29 4.38
CA LYS A 126 8.23 -6.61 3.94
C LYS A 126 8.83 -5.48 3.13
N THR A 127 10.05 -5.14 3.48
CA THR A 127 10.95 -4.31 2.68
C THR A 127 12.10 -5.18 2.19
N LYS A 128 13.00 -4.64 1.36
CA LYS A 128 14.14 -5.39 0.80
C LYS A 128 15.00 -6.08 1.87
N ASP A 129 15.26 -5.39 2.98
CA ASP A 129 16.19 -5.85 4.01
C ASP A 129 15.53 -6.13 5.37
N THR A 130 14.24 -5.83 5.51
CA THR A 130 13.54 -5.88 6.80
C THR A 130 12.15 -6.46 6.69
N ILE A 131 11.76 -7.24 7.67
CA ILE A 131 10.41 -7.81 7.81
C ILE A 131 9.83 -7.30 9.13
N TYR A 132 8.63 -6.73 9.07
CA TYR A 132 7.85 -6.35 10.24
C TYR A 132 6.91 -7.49 10.58
N VAL A 133 7.02 -8.03 11.79
CA VAL A 133 6.24 -9.20 12.25
C VAL A 133 5.56 -8.93 13.58
N ILE A 134 4.40 -9.54 13.80
CA ILE A 134 3.82 -9.68 15.14
C ILE A 134 4.18 -11.05 15.71
N LYS A 135 4.68 -11.07 16.95
CA LYS A 135 4.79 -12.29 17.76
C LYS A 135 3.43 -12.60 18.36
N ASN A 136 3.04 -13.87 18.42
CA ASN A 136 1.76 -14.34 18.94
C ASN A 136 1.23 -13.52 20.16
N LYS A 137 0.04 -12.90 20.02
CA LYS A 137 -0.64 -11.98 20.97
C LYS A 137 0.00 -10.60 21.18
N GLY A 138 0.94 -10.17 20.33
CA GLY A 138 1.45 -8.81 20.35
C GLY A 138 0.54 -7.84 19.59
N ASP A 139 0.38 -6.62 20.11
CA ASP A 139 -0.40 -5.56 19.45
C ASP A 139 0.44 -4.74 18.45
N TYR A 140 1.78 -4.81 18.55
CA TYR A 140 2.71 -4.00 17.77
C TYR A 140 3.74 -4.83 17.00
N ALA A 141 4.13 -4.31 15.83
CA ALA A 141 5.12 -4.93 14.96
C ALA A 141 6.54 -4.82 15.53
N VAL A 142 7.29 -5.90 15.41
CA VAL A 142 8.73 -5.96 15.69
C VAL A 142 9.48 -6.03 14.36
N LYS A 143 10.53 -5.21 14.25
CA LYS A 143 11.39 -5.17 13.06
C LYS A 143 12.47 -6.24 13.15
N ILE A 144 12.49 -7.16 12.19
CA ILE A 144 13.54 -8.19 12.03
C ILE A 144 14.35 -7.87 10.79
N LYS A 145 15.69 -7.82 10.92
CA LYS A 145 16.59 -7.73 9.76
C LYS A 145 16.66 -9.08 9.08
N ARG A 146 16.48 -9.10 7.76
CA ARG A 146 16.64 -10.31 6.96
C ARG A 146 18.14 -10.57 6.83
N ASN A 147 18.67 -11.60 7.49
CA ASN A 147 20.00 -12.10 7.18
C ASN A 147 19.95 -12.63 5.74
N LYS A 148 20.80 -12.09 4.87
CA LYS A 148 21.04 -12.61 3.52
C LYS A 148 21.79 -13.94 3.59
#